data_AF-A0A6S6S139-F1
#
_entry.id   AF-A0A6S6S139-F1
#
_cell.length_a   1.000
_cell.length_b   1.000
_cell.length_c   1.000
_cell.angle_alpha   90.00
_cell.angle_beta   90.00
_cell.angle_gamma   90.00
#
_symmetry.space_group_name_H-M   'P 1'
#
loop_
_entity.id
_entity.type
_entity.pdbx_description
1 polymer ?
#
loop_
_entity_poly.entity_id
_entity_poly.type
_entity_poly.pdbx_seq_one_letter_code
_entity_poly.pdbx_strand_id
1 'polypeptide(L)'
;MKNTTLKIVQLAGLVLVVILITSLMVEAQCPMCKMSAESNLKSGGTAAAGLNKGIIYLLIGPYIMMTVVGYLWWRNRRLVQEQEQEEEIRTLLEPHDVVISSSEFNERIKQ
;
A
#
# COMPACT_ATOMS: atom_id res chain seq x y z
N MET A 1 -27.81 13.55 -10.30
CA MET A 1 -26.58 12.83 -9.88
C MET A 1 -26.58 11.34 -10.25
N LYS A 2 -27.67 10.57 -10.07
CA LYS A 2 -27.71 9.12 -10.37
C LYS A 2 -27.30 8.74 -11.81
N ASN A 3 -27.66 9.55 -12.83
CA ASN A 3 -27.27 9.27 -14.22
C ASN A 3 -25.76 9.43 -14.48
N THR A 4 -25.09 10.35 -13.79
CA THR A 4 -23.63 10.52 -13.95
C THR A 4 -22.90 9.36 -13.30
N THR A 5 -23.33 8.94 -12.11
CA THR A 5 -22.78 7.76 -11.43
C THR A 5 -23.03 6.48 -12.22
N LEU A 6 -24.23 6.32 -12.81
CA LEU A 6 -24.53 5.16 -13.67
C LEU A 6 -23.66 5.12 -14.93
N LYS A 7 -23.42 6.27 -15.57
CA LYS A 7 -22.50 6.39 -16.72
C LYS A 7 -21.06 6.07 -16.33
N ILE A 8 -20.59 6.49 -15.16
CA ILE A 8 -19.25 6.18 -14.66
C ILE A 8 -19.11 4.67 -14.41
N VAL A 9 -20.11 4.05 -13.78
CA VAL A 9 -20.12 2.59 -13.55
C VAL A 9 -20.13 1.82 -14.87
N GLN A 10 -20.93 2.25 -15.85
CA GLN A 10 -20.94 1.66 -17.19
C GLN A 10 -19.60 1.82 -17.92
N LEU A 11 -18.97 3.01 -17.82
CA LEU A 11 -17.67 3.27 -18.42
C LEU A 11 -16.57 2.43 -17.76
N ALA A 12 -16.57 2.33 -16.43
CA ALA A 12 -15.62 1.49 -15.69
C ALA A 12 -15.78 0.00 -16.03
N GLY A 13 -17.03 -0.48 -16.15
CA GLY A 13 -17.32 -1.84 -16.60
C GLY A 13 -16.86 -2.11 -18.02
N LEU A 14 -17.08 -1.17 -18.95
CA LEU A 14 -16.59 -1.27 -20.33
C LEU A 14 -15.05 -1.35 -20.37
N VAL A 15 -14.37 -0.46 -19.63
CA VAL A 15 -12.90 -0.44 -19.55
C VAL A 15 -12.37 -1.76 -18.97
N LEU A 16 -13.01 -2.29 -17.92
CA LEU A 16 -12.64 -3.58 -17.34
C LEU A 16 -12.76 -4.72 -18.35
N VAL A 17 -13.87 -4.77 -19.10
CA VAL A 17 -14.08 -5.79 -20.15
C VAL A 17 -13.01 -5.69 -21.24
N VAL A 18 -12.67 -4.48 -21.69
CA VAL A 18 -11.61 -4.26 -22.68
C VAL A 18 -10.25 -4.76 -22.17
N ILE A 19 -9.90 -4.47 -20.92
CA ILE A 19 -8.64 -4.94 -20.31
C ILE A 19 -8.59 -6.48 -20.24
N LEU A 20 -9.70 -7.12 -19.88
CA LEU A 20 -9.77 -8.58 -19.81
C LEU A 20 -9.61 -9.22 -21.20
N ILE A 21 -10.22 -8.66 -22.24
CA ILE A 21 -10.11 -9.18 -23.61
C ILE A 21 -8.68 -9.01 -24.14
N THR A 22 -8.04 -7.86 -23.91
CA THR A 22 -6.66 -7.62 -24.39
C THR A 22 -5.63 -8.44 -23.62
N SER A 23 -5.90 -8.82 -22.37
CA SER A 23 -5.03 -9.73 -21.59
C SER A 23 -4.95 -11.15 -22.16
N LEU A 24 -5.89 -11.57 -23.02
CA LEU A 24 -5.86 -12.87 -23.68
C LEU A 24 -4.95 -12.88 -24.92
N MET A 25 -4.56 -11.70 -25.41
CA MET A 25 -3.74 -11.51 -26.62
C MET A 25 -2.35 -10.98 -26.29
N VAL A 26 -1.72 -11.51 -25.24
CA VAL A 26 -0.37 -11.09 -24.81
C VAL A 26 0.67 -11.68 -25.77
N GLU A 27 0.78 -11.08 -26.95
CA GLU A 27 2.01 -11.08 -27.72
C GLU A 27 3.02 -10.13 -27.03
N ALA A 28 4.31 -10.43 -27.13
CA ALA A 28 5.35 -9.69 -26.41
C ALA A 28 5.25 -8.17 -26.71
N GLN A 29 4.97 -7.37 -25.67
CA GLN A 29 4.67 -5.94 -25.79
C GLN A 29 5.90 -5.05 -26.07
N CYS A 30 7.11 -5.62 -26.09
CA CYS A 30 8.34 -4.91 -26.44
C CYS A 30 8.91 -5.45 -27.76
N PRO A 31 9.05 -4.62 -28.81
CA PRO A 31 9.51 -5.06 -30.13
C PRO A 31 10.94 -5.61 -30.12
N MET A 32 11.79 -5.17 -29.18
CA MET A 32 13.15 -5.68 -29.02
C MET A 32 13.15 -7.10 -28.44
N CYS A 33 12.36 -7.33 -27.38
CA CYS A 33 12.21 -8.65 -26.77
C CYS A 33 11.57 -9.65 -27.75
N LYS A 34 10.60 -9.18 -28.57
CA LYS A 34 9.95 -9.98 -29.61
C LYS A 34 10.92 -10.43 -30.69
N MET A 35 11.72 -9.51 -31.24
CA MET A 35 12.69 -9.83 -32.31
C MET A 35 13.77 -10.81 -31.84
N SER A 36 14.29 -10.64 -30.63
CA SER A 36 15.27 -11.57 -30.06
C SER A 36 14.67 -12.95 -29.79
N ALA A 37 13.41 -13.00 -29.33
CA ALA A 37 12.69 -14.24 -29.07
C ALA A 37 12.39 -15.00 -30.38
N GLU A 38 11.88 -14.31 -31.40
CA GLU A 38 11.60 -14.91 -32.71
C GLU A 38 12.87 -15.40 -33.41
N SER A 39 13.98 -14.65 -33.29
CA SER A 39 15.28 -15.08 -33.86
C SER A 39 15.79 -16.34 -33.17
N ASN A 40 15.64 -16.45 -31.84
CA ASN A 40 16.01 -17.65 -31.10
C ASN A 40 15.19 -18.88 -31.55
N LEU A 41 13.88 -18.73 -31.75
CA LEU A 41 13.01 -19.82 -32.26
C LEU A 41 13.37 -20.23 -33.68
N LYS A 42 13.62 -19.27 -34.57
CA LYS A 42 14.00 -19.54 -35.97
C LYS A 42 15.35 -20.25 -36.09
N SER A 43 16.26 -20.01 -35.14
CA SER A 43 17.55 -20.72 -35.05
C SER A 43 17.45 -22.08 -34.33
N GLY A 44 16.24 -22.54 -34.00
CA GLY A 44 16.01 -23.83 -33.32
C GLY A 44 16.13 -23.79 -31.79
N GLY A 45 16.30 -22.61 -31.20
CA GLY A 45 16.36 -22.41 -29.76
C GLY A 45 14.97 -22.36 -29.11
N THR A 46 14.91 -22.76 -27.84
CA THR A 46 13.66 -22.83 -27.05
C THR A 46 13.53 -21.70 -26.01
N ALA A 47 14.50 -20.79 -25.91
CA ALA A 47 14.56 -19.78 -24.85
C ALA A 47 13.42 -18.75 -24.93
N ALA A 48 12.86 -18.56 -26.12
CA ALA A 48 11.69 -17.73 -26.35
C ALA A 48 10.36 -18.39 -25.93
N ALA A 49 10.33 -19.73 -25.85
CA ALA A 49 9.14 -20.48 -25.46
C ALA A 49 8.90 -20.32 -23.95
N GLY A 50 8.18 -19.26 -23.57
CA GLY A 50 7.84 -18.98 -22.18
C GLY A 50 8.26 -17.60 -21.67
N LEU A 51 8.77 -16.71 -22.54
CA LEU A 51 9.19 -15.35 -22.16
C LEU A 51 8.09 -14.57 -21.42
N ASN A 52 6.83 -14.67 -21.86
CA ASN A 52 5.69 -14.02 -21.21
C ASN A 52 5.48 -14.51 -19.76
N LYS A 53 5.74 -15.80 -19.48
CA LYS A 53 5.70 -16.31 -18.11
C LYS A 53 6.82 -15.70 -17.27
N GLY A 54 8.01 -15.55 -17.84
CA GLY A 54 9.14 -14.89 -17.19
C GLY A 54 8.86 -13.44 -16.80
N ILE A 55 8.23 -12.66 -17.70
CA ILE A 55 7.87 -11.26 -17.43
C ILE A 55 6.89 -11.16 -16.25
N ILE A 56 5.86 -12.01 -16.21
CA ILE A 56 4.90 -12.02 -15.09
C ILE A 56 5.61 -12.38 -13.78
N TYR A 57 6.49 -13.37 -13.77
CA TYR A 57 7.27 -13.74 -12.58
C TYR A 57 8.15 -12.59 -12.06
N LEU A 58 8.81 -11.86 -12.97
CA LEU A 58 9.66 -10.72 -12.60
C LEU A 58 8.84 -9.52 -12.11
N LEU A 59 7.66 -9.27 -12.69
CA LEU A 59 6.80 -8.17 -12.27
C LEU A 59 6.12 -8.44 -10.94
N ILE A 60 5.79 -9.69 -10.58
CA ILE A 60 5.16 -10.02 -9.29
C ILE A 60 6.04 -9.63 -8.09
N GLY A 61 7.36 -9.77 -8.21
CA GLY A 61 8.33 -9.48 -7.15
C GLY A 61 8.16 -8.10 -6.48
N PRO A 62 8.26 -6.97 -7.22
CA PRO A 62 8.11 -5.65 -6.64
C PRO A 62 6.72 -5.40 -6.03
N TYR A 63 5.64 -5.98 -6.59
CA TYR A 63 4.31 -5.81 -6.00
C TYR A 63 4.18 -6.51 -4.66
N ILE A 64 4.66 -7.75 -4.53
CA ILE A 64 4.66 -8.48 -3.25
C ILE A 64 5.49 -7.73 -2.22
N MET A 65 6.69 -7.27 -2.61
CA MET A 65 7.56 -6.51 -1.72
C MET A 65 6.87 -5.25 -1.19
N MET A 66 6.25 -4.46 -2.07
CA MET A 66 5.51 -3.25 -1.68
C MET A 66 4.33 -3.55 -0.76
N THR A 67 3.58 -4.63 -1.03
CA THR A 67 2.45 -5.05 -0.17
C THR A 67 2.93 -5.46 1.22
N VAL A 68 4.01 -6.23 1.32
CA VAL A 68 4.57 -6.66 2.62
C VAL A 68 5.04 -5.45 3.42
N VAL A 69 5.84 -4.57 2.81
CA VAL A 69 6.35 -3.36 3.49
C VAL A 69 5.20 -2.46 3.92
N GLY A 70 4.22 -2.22 3.03
CA GLY A 70 3.04 -1.42 3.35
C GLY A 70 2.21 -2.01 4.50
N TYR A 71 2.02 -3.32 4.51
CA TYR A 71 1.29 -4.01 5.58
C TYR A 71 2.01 -3.93 6.93
N LEU A 72 3.33 -4.16 6.95
CA LEU A 72 4.15 -4.05 8.16
C LEU A 72 4.15 -2.61 8.70
N TRP A 73 4.28 -1.61 7.83
CA TRP A 73 4.22 -0.21 8.22
C TRP A 73 2.85 0.17 8.82
N TRP A 74 1.76 -0.23 8.17
CA TRP A 74 0.41 0.03 8.68
C TRP A 74 0.17 -0.64 10.03
N ARG A 75 0.60 -1.90 10.19
CA ARG A 75 0.49 -2.63 11.46
C ARG A 75 1.26 -1.92 12.58
N ASN A 76 2.50 -1.49 12.31
CA ASN A 76 3.31 -0.80 13.32
C ASN A 76 2.71 0.55 13.72
N ARG A 77 2.18 1.32 12.75
CA ARG A 77 1.55 2.62 13.01
C ARG A 77 0.35 2.52 13.94
N ARG A 78 -0.47 1.48 13.82
CA ARG A 78 -1.63 1.28 14.72
C ARG A 78 -1.21 1.01 16.16
N LEU A 79 -0.17 0.20 16.37
CA LEU A 79 0.36 -0.08 17.71
C LEU A 79 0.91 1.19 18.36
N VAL A 80 1.65 2.02 17.60
CA VAL A 80 2.19 3.29 18.13
C VAL A 80 1.08 4.25 18.55
N GLN A 81 0.00 4.37 17.76
CA GLN A 81 -1.15 5.24 18.10
C GLN A 81 -1.85 4.80 19.39
N GLU A 82 -2.00 3.48 19.62
CA GLU A 82 -2.60 2.94 20.84
C GLU A 82 -1.73 3.25 22.07
N GLN A 83 -0.39 3.21 21.94
CA GLN A 83 0.55 3.56 23.01
C GLN A 83 0.56 5.07 23.32
N GLU A 84 0.56 5.93 22.29
CA GLU A 84 0.50 7.40 22.47
C GLU A 84 -0.79 7.82 23.21
N GLN A 85 -1.92 7.19 22.89
CA GLN A 85 -3.19 7.44 23.58
C GLN A 85 -3.15 6.98 25.05
N GLU A 86 -2.56 5.82 25.34
CA GLU A 86 -2.42 5.31 26.70
C GLU A 86 -1.48 6.19 27.54
N GLU A 87 -0.40 6.70 26.94
CA GLU A 87 0.54 7.62 27.58
C GLU A 87 -0.09 9.00 27.82
N GLU A 88 -0.88 9.53 26.87
CA GLU A 88 -1.69 10.75 27.04
C GLU A 88 -2.74 10.56 28.16
N ILE A 89 -3.46 9.45 28.18
CA ILE A 89 -4.42 9.13 29.25
C ILE A 89 -3.69 8.99 30.60
N ARG A 90 -2.53 8.32 30.63
CA ARG A 90 -1.71 8.15 31.83
C ARG A 90 -1.21 9.48 32.36
N THR A 91 -0.78 10.40 31.49
CA THR A 91 -0.34 11.74 31.89
C THR A 91 -1.50 12.63 32.33
N LEU A 92 -2.70 12.46 31.77
CA LEU A 92 -3.91 13.15 32.26
C LEU A 92 -4.43 12.60 33.59
N LEU A 93 -4.23 11.29 33.84
CA LEU A 93 -4.59 10.61 35.09
C LEU A 93 -3.48 10.65 36.13
N GLU A 94 -2.25 10.98 35.75
CA GLU A 94 -1.21 11.41 36.67
C GLU A 94 -1.78 12.68 37.30
N PRO A 95 -2.14 12.66 38.59
CA PRO A 95 -2.79 13.80 39.20
C PRO A 95 -1.78 14.93 39.15
N HIS A 96 -1.93 15.84 38.18
CA HIS A 96 -1.12 17.06 38.09
C HIS A 96 -1.07 17.59 39.49
N ASP A 97 0.11 17.51 40.08
CA ASP A 97 0.24 17.58 41.51
C ASP A 97 -0.40 18.89 41.95
N VAL A 98 -1.60 18.80 42.52
CA VAL A 98 -2.07 19.76 43.51
C VAL A 98 -1.25 19.47 44.75
N VAL A 99 0.07 19.53 44.60
CA VAL A 99 0.95 19.98 45.64
C VAL A 99 0.80 21.49 45.56
N ILE A 100 -0.33 21.98 46.08
CA ILE A 100 -0.25 23.20 46.86
C ILE A 100 0.74 22.82 47.95
N SER A 101 2.00 23.22 47.75
CA SER A 101 3.03 23.03 48.74
C SER A 101 2.45 23.57 50.05
N SER A 102 2.42 22.72 51.08
CA SER A 102 2.01 23.13 52.43
C SER A 102 2.77 24.37 52.91
N SER A 103 3.94 24.67 52.32
CA SER A 103 4.71 25.89 52.57
C SER A 103 4.05 27.16 52.01
N GLU A 104 3.37 27.12 50.86
CA GLU A 104 2.76 28.30 50.21
C GLU A 104 1.39 28.65 50.81
N PHE A 105 0.66 27.64 51.31
CA PHE A 105 -0.59 27.83 52.06
C PHE A 105 -0.36 28.50 53.43
N ASN A 106 0.73 28.15 54.12
CA ASN A 106 1.04 28.66 55.45
C ASN A 106 1.49 30.14 55.46
N GLU A 107 1.97 30.65 54.32
CA GLU A 107 2.37 32.05 54.17
C GLU A 107 1.15 32.97 53.94
N ARG A 108 0.12 32.48 53.24
CA ARG A 108 -1.12 33.23 52.97
C ARG A 108 -2.07 33.36 54.16
N ILE A 109 -1.98 32.47 55.15
CA ILE A 109 -2.79 32.55 56.39
C ILE A 109 -2.19 33.54 57.41
N LYS A 110 -0.94 34.00 57.21
CA LYS A 110 -0.27 34.95 58.10
C LYS A 110 -0.45 36.43 57.72
N GLN A 111 -1.15 36.74 56.63
CA GLN A 111 -1.62 38.09 56.30
C GLN A 111 -3.05 38.29 56.79
#